data_AF-A0A2V5S5P7-F1
#
_entry.id   AF-A0A2V5S5P7-F1
#
_cell.length_a   1.000
_cell.length_b   1.000
_cell.length_c   1.000
_cell.angle_alpha   90.00
_cell.angle_beta   90.00
_cell.angle_gamma   90.00
#
_symmetry.space_group_name_H-M   'P 1'
#
loop_
_entity.id
_entity.type
_entity.pdbx_description
1 polymer ?
#
loop_
_entity_poly.entity_id
_entity_poly.type
_entity_poly.pdbx_seq_one_letter_code
_entity_poly.pdbx_strand_id
1 'polypeptide(L)'
;ERGIARACQDAYAWRSQQRTAHAQARGWLAEEITSVRVRKGSEIITVSEDEHPRPNITPEHLAKLKPLLGADSTITAGNASGINDGACVLLLASAAALERYGLQPLARVISMAAAGVAPRIMGIGPVPAIHKLLANIGLRLDDFDRIEINEAFAAQVLACTRSLGLADDAEHVNGNGGAIALGHPLGASGARLVMTAAYALRRQQQSRALVSLCVGVGQGVALALERA
;
A
#
# COMPACT_ATOMS: atom_id res chain seq x y z
N GLU A 1 -6.84 -13.47 16.94
CA GLU A 1 -5.89 -14.57 16.65
C GLU A 1 -4.41 -14.19 16.80
N ARG A 2 -3.92 -13.05 16.29
CA ARG A 2 -2.48 -12.68 16.31
C ARG A 2 -2.02 -11.72 17.42
N GLY A 3 -2.91 -11.37 18.36
CA GLY A 3 -2.55 -10.55 19.53
C GLY A 3 -2.00 -9.16 19.22
N ILE A 4 -2.43 -8.53 18.13
CA ILE A 4 -1.97 -7.17 17.78
C ILE A 4 -2.65 -6.16 18.72
N ALA A 5 -1.87 -5.56 19.62
CA ALA A 5 -2.39 -4.59 20.58
C ALA A 5 -2.93 -3.32 19.89
N ARG A 6 -3.95 -2.69 20.49
CA ARG A 6 -4.54 -1.42 20.03
C ARG A 6 -3.48 -0.31 19.86
N ALA A 7 -2.59 -0.16 20.84
CA ALA A 7 -1.53 0.84 20.79
C ALA A 7 -0.60 0.66 19.58
N CYS A 8 -0.28 -0.59 19.19
CA CYS A 8 0.52 -0.86 18.00
C CYS A 8 -0.22 -0.45 16.72
N GLN A 9 -1.53 -0.71 16.65
CA GLN A 9 -2.38 -0.36 15.50
C GLN A 9 -2.46 1.15 15.32
N ASP A 10 -2.70 1.89 16.40
CA ASP A 10 -2.78 3.35 16.37
C ASP A 10 -1.41 3.98 16.06
N ALA A 11 -0.32 3.43 16.62
CA ALA A 11 1.02 3.88 16.28
C ALA A 11 1.35 3.66 14.79
N TYR A 12 0.97 2.51 14.23
CA TYR A 12 1.11 2.23 12.80
C TYR A 12 0.30 3.20 11.94
N ALA A 13 -0.97 3.42 12.30
CA ALA A 13 -1.85 4.35 11.59
C ALA A 13 -1.31 5.79 11.60
N TRP A 14 -0.80 6.23 12.75
CA TRP A 14 -0.13 7.53 12.86
C TRP A 14 1.11 7.60 11.96
N ARG A 15 1.96 6.56 11.94
CA ARG A 15 3.12 6.51 11.04
C ARG A 15 2.72 6.59 9.56
N SER A 16 1.65 5.90 9.15
CA SER A 16 1.16 6.03 7.76
C SER A 16 0.84 7.47 7.43
N GLN A 17 0.18 8.20 8.34
CA GLN A 17 -0.19 9.60 8.14
C GLN A 17 1.04 10.51 8.06
N GLN A 18 2.03 10.30 8.93
CA GLN A 18 3.29 11.06 8.90
C GLN A 18 4.09 10.82 7.61
N ARG A 19 4.19 9.56 7.17
CA ARG A 19 4.90 9.19 5.93
C ARG A 19 4.21 9.75 4.69
N THR A 20 2.88 9.75 4.67
CA THR A 20 2.10 10.40 3.60
C THR A 20 2.32 11.91 3.59
N ALA A 21 2.25 12.58 4.73
CA ALA A 21 2.52 14.01 4.82
C ALA A 21 3.95 14.35 4.35
N HIS A 22 4.94 13.53 4.71
CA HIS A 22 6.30 13.67 4.21
C HIS A 22 6.39 13.53 2.68
N ALA A 23 5.75 12.50 2.12
CA ALA A 23 5.74 12.27 0.67
C ALA A 23 5.04 13.39 -0.10
N GLN A 24 3.93 13.94 0.43
CA GLN A 24 3.25 15.11 -0.13
C GLN A 24 4.14 16.35 -0.10
N ALA A 25 4.77 16.66 1.04
CA ALA A 25 5.65 17.82 1.19
C ALA A 25 6.89 17.75 0.26
N ARG A 26 7.33 16.55 -0.11
CA ARG A 26 8.41 16.33 -1.07
C ARG A 26 7.97 16.33 -2.54
N GLY A 27 6.67 16.46 -2.81
CA GLY A 27 6.11 16.40 -4.15
C GLY A 27 6.07 15.00 -4.77
N TRP A 28 6.37 13.95 -4.00
CA TRP A 28 6.49 12.58 -4.52
C TRP A 28 5.17 12.02 -5.01
N LEU A 29 4.07 12.30 -4.30
CA LEU A 29 2.75 11.83 -4.72
C LEU A 29 2.27 12.58 -5.97
N ALA A 30 2.65 13.85 -6.13
CA ALA A 30 2.29 14.65 -7.30
C ALA A 30 2.87 14.09 -8.61
N GLU A 31 4.01 13.37 -8.55
CA GLU A 31 4.58 12.67 -9.72
C GLU A 31 3.68 11.55 -10.27
N GLU A 32 2.79 11.02 -9.43
CA GLU A 32 1.94 9.86 -9.69
C GLU A 32 0.48 10.26 -10.00
N ILE A 33 0.12 11.53 -9.83
CA ILE A 33 -1.27 12.02 -9.91
C ILE A 33 -1.53 12.72 -11.25
N THR A 34 -2.61 12.32 -11.90
CA THR A 34 -3.23 13.09 -12.99
C THR A 34 -4.45 13.81 -12.44
N SER A 35 -4.48 15.15 -12.51
CA SER A 35 -5.58 15.94 -11.97
C SER A 35 -6.91 15.66 -12.67
N VAL A 36 -8.00 15.60 -11.90
CA VAL A 36 -9.36 15.37 -12.41
C VAL A 36 -10.19 16.63 -12.28
N ARG A 37 -10.86 17.03 -13.36
CA ARG A 37 -11.83 18.14 -13.33
C ARG A 37 -13.21 17.62 -12.96
N VAL A 38 -13.77 18.13 -11.87
CA VAL A 38 -15.05 17.70 -11.32
C VAL A 38 -16.03 18.89 -11.34
N ARG A 39 -17.26 18.64 -11.77
CA ARG A 39 -18.32 19.65 -11.71
C ARG A 39 -18.97 19.66 -10.34
N LYS A 40 -19.00 20.82 -9.69
CA LYS A 40 -19.66 21.05 -8.40
C LYS A 40 -20.69 22.16 -8.57
N GLY A 41 -21.92 21.78 -8.87
CA GLY A 41 -22.96 22.73 -9.28
C GLY A 41 -22.63 23.39 -10.62
N SER A 42 -22.55 24.72 -10.64
CA SER A 42 -22.14 25.51 -11.83
C SER A 42 -20.63 25.64 -11.99
N GLU A 43 -19.85 25.31 -10.96
CA GLU A 43 -18.38 25.46 -10.97
C GLU A 43 -17.68 24.16 -11.42
N ILE A 44 -16.51 24.32 -12.04
CA ILE A 44 -15.60 23.20 -12.32
C ILE A 44 -14.39 23.37 -11.42
N ILE A 45 -14.17 22.42 -10.52
CA ILE A 45 -13.00 22.37 -9.64
C ILE A 45 -11.99 21.35 -10.19
N THR A 46 -10.71 21.58 -9.91
CA THR A 46 -9.64 20.63 -10.23
C THR A 46 -9.21 19.93 -8.95
N VAL A 47 -9.28 18.61 -8.94
CA VAL A 47 -8.76 17.76 -7.87
C VAL A 47 -7.40 17.25 -8.30
N SER A 48 -6.34 17.66 -7.59
CA SER A 48 -4.94 17.38 -7.93
C SER A 48 -4.14 16.75 -6.78
N GLU A 49 -4.79 16.49 -5.65
CA GLU A 49 -4.15 15.96 -4.44
C GLU A 49 -5.07 14.91 -3.81
N ASP A 50 -4.47 13.93 -3.12
CA ASP A 50 -5.21 12.98 -2.29
C ASP A 50 -5.87 13.71 -1.11
N GLU A 51 -7.19 13.53 -0.95
CA GLU A 51 -7.99 14.23 0.08
C GLU A 51 -8.16 13.43 1.40
N HIS A 52 -7.84 12.13 1.39
CA HIS A 52 -7.99 11.28 2.57
C HIS A 52 -6.96 11.50 3.71
N PRO A 53 -5.72 11.98 3.45
CA PRO A 53 -4.75 12.24 4.49
C PRO A 53 -5.27 13.20 5.57
N ARG A 54 -4.91 12.92 6.82
CA ARG A 54 -5.34 13.67 8.01
C ARG A 54 -4.11 14.26 8.70
N PRO A 55 -3.55 15.38 8.23
CA PRO A 55 -2.26 15.90 8.70
C PRO A 55 -2.24 16.25 10.19
N ASN A 56 -3.40 16.60 10.76
CA ASN A 56 -3.54 17.00 12.16
C ASN A 56 -3.86 15.84 13.12
N ILE A 57 -3.81 14.58 12.64
CA ILE A 57 -4.08 13.42 13.50
C ILE A 57 -2.93 13.21 14.48
N THR A 58 -3.27 12.95 15.75
CA THR A 58 -2.30 12.70 16.81
C THR A 58 -2.55 11.32 17.44
N PRO A 59 -1.55 10.74 18.14
CA PRO A 59 -1.75 9.50 18.88
C PRO A 59 -2.91 9.59 19.89
N GLU A 60 -3.10 10.74 20.54
CA GLU A 60 -4.19 10.98 21.50
C GLU A 60 -5.56 11.00 20.82
N HIS A 61 -5.65 11.58 19.61
CA HIS A 61 -6.86 11.51 18.80
C HIS A 61 -7.21 10.06 18.46
N LEU A 62 -6.22 9.28 18.01
CA LEU A 62 -6.42 7.87 17.66
C LEU A 62 -6.86 7.04 18.88
N ALA A 63 -6.23 7.22 20.03
CA ALA A 63 -6.54 6.48 21.26
C ALA A 63 -8.00 6.69 21.74
N LYS A 64 -8.58 7.87 21.49
CA LYS A 64 -9.96 8.22 21.88
C LYS A 64 -11.03 7.61 20.97
N LEU A 65 -10.65 7.08 19.80
CA LEU A 65 -11.62 6.53 18.86
C LEU A 65 -12.25 5.24 19.38
N LYS A 66 -13.58 5.17 19.25
CA LYS A 66 -14.37 4.00 19.60
C LYS A 66 -14.12 2.86 18.59
N PRO A 67 -14.07 1.61 19.05
CA PRO A 67 -14.03 0.45 18.16
C PRO A 67 -15.21 0.38 17.19
N LEU A 68 -14.96 0.00 15.94
CA LEU A 68 -15.96 -0.13 14.88
C LEU A 68 -16.75 -1.45 14.93
N LEU A 69 -16.11 -2.52 15.43
CA LEU A 69 -16.64 -3.88 15.34
C LEU A 69 -17.09 -4.42 16.71
N GLY A 70 -17.61 -3.53 17.57
CA GLY A 70 -18.02 -3.85 18.95
C GLY A 70 -16.94 -3.54 19.99
N ALA A 71 -17.33 -3.49 21.27
CA ALA A 71 -16.52 -2.97 22.37
C ALA A 71 -15.17 -3.70 22.57
N ASP A 72 -15.12 -5.01 22.25
CA ASP A 72 -13.92 -5.83 22.40
C ASP A 72 -12.96 -5.74 21.20
N SER A 73 -13.35 -5.02 20.14
CA SER A 73 -12.50 -4.83 18.98
C SER A 73 -11.46 -3.74 19.23
N THR A 74 -10.29 -3.90 18.61
CA THR A 74 -9.23 -2.88 18.59
C THR A 74 -9.28 -2.02 17.32
N ILE A 75 -10.11 -2.39 16.35
CA ILE A 75 -10.21 -1.73 15.04
C ILE A 75 -11.07 -0.47 15.19
N THR A 76 -10.55 0.66 14.75
CA THR A 76 -11.22 1.96 14.75
C THR A 76 -11.19 2.61 13.38
N ALA A 77 -11.98 3.66 13.18
CA ALA A 77 -11.91 4.46 11.95
C ALA A 77 -10.54 5.14 11.75
N GLY A 78 -9.73 5.27 12.81
CA GLY A 78 -8.40 5.87 12.71
C GLY A 78 -7.31 4.91 12.27
N ASN A 79 -7.49 3.60 12.50
CA ASN A 79 -6.51 2.56 12.21
C ASN A 79 -6.96 1.56 11.12
N ALA A 80 -8.00 1.93 10.37
CA ALA A 80 -8.49 1.26 9.18
C ALA A 80 -8.44 2.22 7.98
N SER A 81 -8.37 1.67 6.77
CA SER A 81 -8.52 2.49 5.55
C SER A 81 -9.95 3.00 5.40
N GLY A 82 -10.10 4.12 4.70
CA GLY A 82 -11.40 4.64 4.29
C GLY A 82 -12.04 3.87 3.12
N ILE A 83 -13.25 4.32 2.77
CA ILE A 83 -13.89 4.03 1.48
C ILE A 83 -13.60 5.22 0.58
N ASN A 84 -13.06 4.98 -0.60
CA ASN A 84 -12.53 6.03 -1.45
C ASN A 84 -12.81 5.75 -2.92
N ASP A 85 -12.84 6.83 -3.70
CA ASP A 85 -12.91 6.79 -5.15
C ASP A 85 -11.52 7.02 -5.75
N GLY A 86 -11.21 6.33 -6.84
CA GLY A 86 -9.93 6.49 -7.52
C GLY A 86 -9.75 5.49 -8.65
N ALA A 87 -8.91 5.86 -9.62
CA ALA A 87 -8.51 5.01 -10.74
C ALA A 87 -6.99 5.07 -10.89
N CYS A 88 -6.39 3.97 -11.32
CA CYS A 88 -4.97 3.90 -11.65
C CYS A 88 -4.80 3.08 -12.92
N VAL A 89 -3.95 3.55 -13.83
CA VAL A 89 -3.68 2.92 -15.12
C VAL A 89 -2.18 2.70 -15.23
N LEU A 90 -1.79 1.49 -15.61
CA LEU A 90 -0.41 1.11 -15.88
C LEU A 90 -0.28 0.71 -17.35
N LEU A 91 0.74 1.22 -18.03
CA LEU A 91 1.10 0.77 -19.37
C LEU A 91 2.17 -0.31 -19.27
N LEU A 92 1.88 -1.50 -19.79
CA LEU A 92 2.84 -2.60 -19.90
C LEU A 92 3.27 -2.76 -21.35
N ALA A 93 4.57 -2.93 -21.56
CA ALA A 93 5.18 -3.10 -22.87
C ALA A 93 6.18 -4.26 -22.86
N SER A 94 6.22 -5.03 -23.94
CA SER A 94 7.31 -5.99 -24.19
C SER A 94 8.59 -5.25 -24.58
N ALA A 95 9.74 -5.92 -24.49
CA ALA A 95 11.02 -5.35 -24.93
C ALA A 95 10.97 -4.84 -26.39
N ALA A 96 10.32 -5.59 -27.29
CA ALA A 96 10.11 -5.19 -28.68
C ALA A 96 9.24 -3.93 -28.82
N ALA A 97 8.23 -3.76 -27.96
CA ALA A 97 7.40 -2.55 -27.95
C ALA A 97 8.17 -1.34 -27.38
N LEU A 98 9.01 -1.55 -26.36
CA LEU A 98 9.88 -0.49 -25.83
C LEU A 98 10.81 0.06 -26.93
N GLU A 99 11.47 -0.82 -27.69
CA GLU A 99 12.33 -0.43 -28.81
C GLU A 99 11.52 0.24 -29.93
N ARG A 100 10.43 -0.40 -30.39
CA ARG A 100 9.61 0.10 -31.51
C ARG A 100 9.05 1.49 -31.26
N TYR A 101 8.65 1.80 -30.04
CA TYR A 101 8.00 3.06 -29.68
C TYR A 101 8.92 4.03 -28.90
N GLY A 102 10.20 3.68 -28.71
CA GLY A 102 11.16 4.53 -27.98
C GLY A 102 10.77 4.80 -26.53
N LEU A 103 10.12 3.86 -25.86
CA LEU A 103 9.60 4.02 -24.50
C LEU A 103 10.69 3.69 -23.46
N GLN A 104 10.74 4.49 -22.41
CA GLN A 104 11.61 4.25 -21.25
C GLN A 104 10.80 3.60 -20.13
N PRO A 105 11.05 2.33 -19.78
CA PRO A 105 10.33 1.64 -18.70
C PRO A 105 10.68 2.24 -17.32
N LEU A 106 9.71 2.24 -16.40
CA LEU A 106 9.95 2.60 -14.99
C LEU A 106 10.47 1.42 -14.16
N ALA A 107 9.92 0.24 -14.43
CA ALA A 107 10.21 -1.01 -13.74
C ALA A 107 9.86 -2.19 -14.62
N ARG A 108 10.40 -3.36 -14.27
CA ARG A 108 10.12 -4.67 -14.88
C ARG A 108 9.40 -5.54 -13.87
N VAL A 109 8.32 -6.21 -14.30
CA VAL A 109 7.67 -7.26 -13.50
C VAL A 109 8.56 -8.50 -13.52
N ILE A 110 8.95 -8.98 -12.34
CA ILE A 110 9.74 -10.21 -12.18
C ILE A 110 8.80 -11.42 -12.17
N SER A 111 7.84 -11.43 -11.25
CA SER A 111 6.88 -12.52 -11.07
C SER A 111 5.71 -12.06 -10.21
N MET A 112 4.62 -12.85 -10.21
CA MET A 112 3.45 -12.67 -9.38
C MET A 112 3.02 -14.03 -8.82
N ALA A 113 2.52 -14.05 -7.59
CA ALA A 113 1.92 -15.23 -6.98
C ALA A 113 0.65 -14.87 -6.22
N ALA A 114 -0.30 -15.80 -6.19
CA ALA A 114 -1.50 -15.73 -5.38
C ALA A 114 -1.62 -16.96 -4.46
N ALA A 115 -2.23 -16.76 -3.30
CA ALA A 115 -2.49 -17.79 -2.30
C ALA A 115 -3.85 -17.57 -1.62
N GLY A 116 -4.49 -18.68 -1.22
CA GLY A 116 -5.73 -18.68 -0.45
C GLY A 116 -5.49 -18.87 1.05
N VAL A 117 -6.36 -18.31 1.86
CA VAL A 117 -6.43 -18.49 3.33
C VAL A 117 -7.89 -18.63 3.75
N ALA A 118 -8.17 -19.00 5.00
CA ALA A 118 -9.55 -19.04 5.47
C ALA A 118 -10.20 -17.63 5.40
N PRO A 119 -11.46 -17.50 4.92
CA PRO A 119 -12.12 -16.21 4.74
C PRO A 119 -12.12 -15.31 6.00
N ARG A 120 -12.31 -15.91 7.19
CA ARG A 120 -12.34 -15.19 8.48
C ARG A 120 -11.03 -14.50 8.85
N ILE A 121 -9.91 -14.89 8.24
CA ILE A 121 -8.57 -14.33 8.47
C ILE A 121 -7.96 -13.76 7.19
N MET A 122 -8.79 -13.32 6.25
CA MET A 122 -8.36 -12.85 4.93
C MET A 122 -7.19 -11.85 4.94
N GLY A 123 -7.07 -11.05 6.00
CA GLY A 123 -5.96 -10.11 6.18
C GLY A 123 -4.56 -10.75 6.12
N ILE A 124 -4.40 -12.01 6.49
CA ILE A 124 -3.09 -12.68 6.44
C ILE A 124 -2.70 -13.18 5.04
N GLY A 125 -3.58 -13.05 4.05
CA GLY A 125 -3.36 -13.48 2.66
C GLY A 125 -2.01 -13.08 2.05
N PRO A 126 -1.44 -11.89 2.31
CA PRO A 126 -0.12 -11.51 1.85
C PRO A 126 0.99 -12.49 2.23
N VAL A 127 0.97 -13.06 3.44
CA VAL A 127 2.06 -13.90 3.95
C VAL A 127 2.32 -15.14 3.07
N PRO A 128 1.34 -16.03 2.84
CA PRO A 128 1.55 -17.18 1.95
C PRO A 128 1.77 -16.76 0.48
N ALA A 129 1.19 -15.64 0.02
CA ALA A 129 1.42 -15.14 -1.33
C ALA A 129 2.87 -14.70 -1.53
N ILE A 130 3.44 -13.99 -0.55
CA ILE A 130 4.84 -13.56 -0.53
C ILE A 130 5.76 -14.77 -0.46
N HIS A 131 5.55 -15.71 0.46
CA HIS A 131 6.39 -16.91 0.53
C HIS A 131 6.39 -17.70 -0.78
N LYS A 132 5.22 -17.86 -1.42
CA LYS A 132 5.10 -18.52 -2.73
C LYS A 132 5.84 -17.76 -3.83
N LEU A 133 5.73 -16.42 -3.86
CA LEU A 133 6.45 -15.58 -4.81
C LEU A 133 7.97 -15.74 -4.64
N LEU A 134 8.47 -15.61 -3.41
CA LEU A 134 9.89 -15.72 -3.08
C LEU A 134 10.46 -17.09 -3.48
N ALA A 135 9.73 -18.17 -3.18
CA ALA A 135 10.11 -19.52 -3.60
C ALA A 135 10.17 -19.67 -5.12
N ASN A 136 9.24 -19.06 -5.86
CA ASN A 136 9.21 -19.14 -7.33
C ASN A 136 10.37 -18.42 -8.01
N ILE A 137 10.90 -17.35 -7.41
CA ILE A 137 11.96 -16.51 -8.01
C ILE A 137 13.33 -16.74 -7.36
N GLY A 138 13.42 -17.56 -6.32
CA GLY A 138 14.67 -17.86 -5.62
C GLY A 138 15.26 -16.67 -4.86
N LEU A 139 14.44 -15.69 -4.46
CA LEU A 139 14.87 -14.51 -3.69
C LEU A 139 14.43 -14.62 -2.24
N ARG A 140 15.09 -13.86 -1.38
CA ARG A 140 14.78 -13.65 0.03
C ARG A 140 14.03 -12.34 0.20
N LEU A 141 13.32 -12.20 1.33
CA LEU A 141 12.64 -10.95 1.67
C LEU A 141 13.64 -9.79 1.82
N ASP A 142 14.84 -10.07 2.32
CA ASP A 142 15.93 -9.09 2.50
C ASP A 142 16.52 -8.58 1.18
N ASP A 143 16.16 -9.18 0.03
CA ASP A 143 16.61 -8.74 -1.30
C ASP A 143 15.76 -7.58 -1.87
N PHE A 144 14.77 -7.10 -1.10
CA PHE A 144 13.85 -6.04 -1.51
C PHE A 144 14.11 -4.74 -0.74
N ASP A 145 14.46 -3.68 -1.46
CA ASP A 145 14.69 -2.35 -0.88
C ASP A 145 13.40 -1.64 -0.50
N ARG A 146 12.27 -2.08 -1.07
CA ARG A 146 10.95 -1.51 -0.89
C ARG A 146 9.89 -2.60 -0.76
N ILE A 147 8.98 -2.44 0.19
CA ILE A 147 7.85 -3.33 0.38
C ILE A 147 6.59 -2.48 0.47
N GLU A 148 5.61 -2.73 -0.38
CA GLU A 148 4.29 -2.11 -0.35
C GLU A 148 3.24 -3.16 0.02
N ILE A 149 2.71 -3.12 1.24
CA ILE A 149 1.61 -3.98 1.70
C ILE A 149 0.37 -3.11 1.89
N ASN A 150 -0.71 -3.39 1.17
CA ASN A 150 -1.94 -2.60 1.30
C ASN A 150 -2.43 -2.55 2.75
N GLU A 151 -2.79 -1.36 3.21
CA GLU A 151 -3.18 -1.12 4.60
C GLU A 151 -4.69 -1.13 4.80
N ALA A 152 -5.34 -2.26 4.55
CA ALA A 152 -6.79 -2.36 4.80
C ALA A 152 -7.10 -2.10 6.29
N PHE A 153 -6.27 -2.65 7.17
CA PHE A 153 -6.30 -2.41 8.62
C PHE A 153 -4.87 -2.44 9.17
N ALA A 154 -4.55 -1.58 10.14
CA ALA A 154 -3.25 -1.60 10.80
C ALA A 154 -2.96 -2.97 11.44
N ALA A 155 -3.98 -3.60 12.05
CA ALA A 155 -3.85 -4.95 12.62
C ALA A 155 -3.45 -5.99 11.58
N GLN A 156 -3.95 -5.86 10.36
CA GLN A 156 -3.67 -6.78 9.27
C GLN A 156 -2.23 -6.62 8.79
N VAL A 157 -1.77 -5.39 8.56
CA VAL A 157 -0.40 -5.14 8.11
C VAL A 157 0.60 -5.61 9.16
N LEU A 158 0.39 -5.26 10.43
CA LEU A 158 1.23 -5.70 11.54
C LEU A 158 1.25 -7.23 11.70
N ALA A 159 0.13 -7.90 11.47
CA ALA A 159 0.10 -9.35 11.48
C ALA A 159 0.94 -9.94 10.34
N CYS A 160 0.92 -9.33 9.14
CA CYS A 160 1.75 -9.74 8.01
C CYS A 160 3.23 -9.47 8.28
N THR A 161 3.62 -8.24 8.63
CA THR A 161 5.03 -7.86 8.85
C THR A 161 5.68 -8.72 9.92
N ARG A 162 5.02 -8.91 11.08
CA ARG A 162 5.54 -9.78 12.15
C ARG A 162 5.67 -11.24 11.72
N SER A 163 4.75 -11.75 10.88
CA SER A 163 4.86 -13.12 10.34
C SER A 163 6.04 -13.26 9.38
N LEU A 164 6.42 -12.18 8.71
CA LEU A 164 7.53 -12.11 7.76
C LEU A 164 8.86 -11.73 8.44
N GLY A 165 8.87 -11.53 9.77
CA GLY A 165 10.07 -11.14 10.53
C GLY A 165 10.45 -9.67 10.38
N LEU A 166 9.56 -8.81 9.89
CA LEU A 166 9.79 -7.38 9.72
C LEU A 166 9.39 -6.61 10.99
N ALA A 167 10.18 -5.59 11.34
CA ALA A 167 9.84 -4.66 12.41
C ALA A 167 8.54 -3.89 12.12
N ASP A 168 7.79 -3.55 13.16
CA ASP A 168 6.51 -2.82 13.05
C ASP A 168 6.65 -1.43 12.41
N ASP A 169 7.85 -0.86 12.45
CA ASP A 169 8.21 0.47 11.96
C ASP A 169 9.26 0.44 10.84
N ALA A 170 9.52 -0.72 10.24
CA ALA A 170 10.46 -0.88 9.14
C ALA A 170 10.28 0.21 8.06
N GLU A 171 11.34 0.97 7.79
CA GLU A 171 11.27 2.16 6.92
C GLU A 171 10.96 1.81 5.46
N HIS A 172 11.41 0.65 5.00
CA HIS A 172 11.20 0.16 3.65
C HIS A 172 9.78 -0.39 3.41
N VAL A 173 8.98 -0.62 4.47
CA VAL A 173 7.57 -1.04 4.35
C VAL A 173 6.69 0.19 4.29
N ASN A 174 5.96 0.42 3.20
CA ASN A 174 5.03 1.56 3.02
C ASN A 174 5.70 2.91 3.38
N GLY A 175 6.90 3.14 2.84
CA GLY A 175 7.74 4.30 3.19
C GLY A 175 7.12 5.66 2.83
N ASN A 176 6.10 5.70 1.97
CA ASN A 176 5.35 6.92 1.60
C ASN A 176 3.95 6.94 2.26
N GLY A 177 3.72 6.09 3.26
CA GLY A 177 2.42 5.78 3.83
C GLY A 177 1.63 4.81 2.96
N GLY A 178 0.40 4.51 3.36
CA GLY A 178 -0.46 3.59 2.63
C GLY A 178 -1.94 3.91 2.80
N ALA A 179 -2.79 2.91 2.61
CA ALA A 179 -4.23 3.08 2.47
C ALA A 179 -4.94 3.62 3.73
N ILE A 180 -4.33 3.57 4.92
CA ILE A 180 -4.89 4.23 6.11
C ILE A 180 -4.88 5.76 5.95
N ALA A 181 -3.87 6.29 5.26
CA ALA A 181 -3.72 7.71 4.98
C ALA A 181 -4.25 8.10 3.60
N LEU A 182 -3.92 7.32 2.56
CA LEU A 182 -4.24 7.62 1.17
C LEU A 182 -5.62 7.11 0.74
N GLY A 183 -6.25 6.25 1.55
CA GLY A 183 -7.52 5.62 1.20
C GLY A 183 -7.38 4.33 0.39
N HIS A 184 -8.52 3.64 0.22
CA HIS A 184 -8.57 2.31 -0.40
C HIS A 184 -9.68 2.17 -1.47
N PRO A 185 -9.51 2.77 -2.66
CA PRO A 185 -10.36 2.48 -3.80
C PRO A 185 -10.09 1.04 -4.28
N LEU A 186 -10.98 0.10 -3.93
CA LEU A 186 -10.71 -1.35 -3.98
C LEU A 186 -10.10 -1.82 -5.31
N GLY A 187 -10.76 -1.51 -6.43
CA GLY A 187 -10.32 -1.95 -7.76
C GLY A 187 -9.02 -1.29 -8.25
N ALA A 188 -8.69 -0.09 -7.75
CA ALA A 188 -7.51 0.67 -8.18
C ALA A 188 -6.28 0.43 -7.29
N SER A 189 -6.48 0.00 -6.04
CA SER A 189 -5.41 -0.03 -5.03
C SER A 189 -4.25 -0.95 -5.38
N GLY A 190 -4.51 -2.09 -6.04
CA GLY A 190 -3.44 -2.98 -6.50
C GLY A 190 -2.51 -2.31 -7.51
N ALA A 191 -3.09 -1.66 -8.53
CA ALA A 191 -2.33 -0.90 -9.52
C ALA A 191 -1.63 0.31 -8.91
N ARG A 192 -2.29 1.02 -7.98
CA ARG A 192 -1.70 2.16 -7.25
C ARG A 192 -0.44 1.74 -6.49
N LEU A 193 -0.47 0.63 -5.76
CA LEU A 193 0.72 0.15 -5.03
C LEU A 193 1.88 -0.20 -5.97
N VAL A 194 1.60 -0.82 -7.12
CA VAL A 194 2.61 -1.12 -8.15
C VAL A 194 3.21 0.18 -8.72
N MET A 195 2.38 1.18 -9.01
CA MET A 195 2.83 2.50 -9.47
C MET A 195 3.73 3.17 -8.43
N THR A 196 3.26 3.28 -7.18
CA THR A 196 4.01 3.90 -6.08
C THR A 196 5.34 3.19 -5.83
N ALA A 197 5.37 1.86 -5.89
CA ALA A 197 6.61 1.10 -5.78
C ALA A 197 7.58 1.41 -6.94
N ALA A 198 7.11 1.42 -8.19
CA ALA A 198 7.96 1.72 -9.35
C ALA A 198 8.53 3.14 -9.32
N TYR A 199 7.72 4.13 -8.95
CA TYR A 199 8.18 5.51 -8.78
C TYR A 199 9.18 5.64 -7.63
N ALA A 200 8.96 4.95 -6.50
CA ALA A 200 9.90 4.92 -5.39
C ALA A 200 11.25 4.31 -5.80
N LEU A 201 11.24 3.17 -6.51
CA LEU A 201 12.46 2.53 -7.03
C LEU A 201 13.27 3.49 -7.89
N ARG A 202 12.63 4.13 -8.88
CA ARG A 202 13.26 5.12 -9.75
C ARG A 202 13.85 6.27 -8.95
N ARG A 203 13.05 6.88 -8.08
CA ARG A 203 13.43 8.08 -7.34
C ARG A 203 14.58 7.83 -6.38
N GLN A 204 14.60 6.67 -5.73
CA GLN A 204 15.59 6.31 -4.72
C GLN A 204 16.76 5.48 -5.28
N GLN A 205 16.77 5.24 -6.60
CA GLN A 205 17.75 4.38 -7.28
C GLN A 205 17.85 2.96 -6.69
N GLN A 206 16.78 2.51 -6.03
CA GLN A 206 16.67 1.18 -5.43
C GLN A 206 16.51 0.11 -6.52
N SER A 207 16.80 -1.14 -6.18
CA SER A 207 16.82 -2.25 -7.13
C SER A 207 15.48 -2.97 -7.20
N ARG A 208 14.89 -3.38 -6.07
CA ARG A 208 13.72 -4.27 -6.08
C ARG A 208 12.62 -3.84 -5.13
N ALA A 209 11.38 -4.04 -5.56
CA ALA A 209 10.19 -3.82 -4.74
C ALA A 209 9.31 -5.07 -4.68
N LEU A 210 8.76 -5.34 -3.51
CA LEU A 210 7.72 -6.33 -3.29
C LEU A 210 6.40 -5.60 -3.04
N VAL A 211 5.35 -5.97 -3.77
CA VAL A 211 4.01 -5.41 -3.61
C VAL A 211 3.05 -6.51 -3.22
N SER A 212 2.21 -6.30 -2.21
CA SER A 212 1.22 -7.30 -1.79
C SER A 212 -0.06 -6.69 -1.21
N LEU A 213 -1.16 -7.41 -1.31
CA LEU A 213 -2.43 -7.04 -0.69
C LEU A 213 -3.22 -8.27 -0.25
N CYS A 214 -4.02 -8.09 0.81
CA CYS A 214 -5.08 -9.02 1.16
C CYS A 214 -6.30 -8.82 0.25
N VAL A 215 -7.09 -9.88 0.07
CA VAL A 215 -8.31 -9.86 -0.73
C VAL A 215 -9.43 -10.47 0.09
N GLY A 216 -10.59 -9.80 0.07
CA GLY A 216 -11.79 -10.27 0.75
C GLY A 216 -12.10 -11.73 0.42
N VAL A 217 -12.75 -12.41 1.37
CA VAL A 217 -13.10 -13.84 1.24
C VAL A 217 -11.89 -14.79 1.28
N GLY A 218 -10.68 -14.29 1.58
CA GLY A 218 -9.57 -15.14 2.00
C GLY A 218 -8.55 -15.42 0.91
N GLN A 219 -7.99 -14.37 0.31
CA GLN A 219 -6.87 -14.53 -0.62
C GLN A 219 -5.82 -13.45 -0.37
N GLY A 220 -4.64 -13.64 -0.97
CA GLY A 220 -3.63 -12.61 -1.09
C GLY A 220 -2.87 -12.75 -2.40
N VAL A 221 -2.33 -11.63 -2.85
CA VAL A 221 -1.52 -11.53 -4.08
C VAL A 221 -0.22 -10.84 -3.73
N ALA A 222 0.88 -11.30 -4.32
CA ALA A 222 2.20 -10.68 -4.23
C ALA A 222 2.81 -10.53 -5.62
N LEU A 223 3.52 -9.45 -5.86
CA LEU A 223 4.19 -9.12 -7.12
C LEU A 223 5.59 -8.56 -6.82
N ALA A 224 6.59 -9.02 -7.57
CA ALA A 224 7.95 -8.51 -7.48
C ALA A 224 8.29 -7.63 -8.69
N LEU A 225 8.89 -6.48 -8.43
CA LEU A 225 9.38 -5.52 -9.42
C LEU A 225 10.90 -5.39 -9.31
N GLU A 226 11.54 -5.15 -10.44
CA GLU A 226 12.92 -4.66 -10.52
C GLU A 226 12.92 -3.29 -11.20
N ARG A 227 13.75 -2.36 -10.74
CA ARG A 227 13.96 -1.09 -11.44
C ARG A 227 14.53 -1.36 -12.83
N ALA A 228 14.04 -0.63 -13.82
CA ALA A 228 14.55 -0.72 -15.18
C ALA A 228 15.91 -0.03 -15.36
#